data_AF-A0A2I0W006-F1
#
_entry.id   AF-A0A2I0W006-F1
#
_cell.length_a   1.000
_cell.length_b   1.000
_cell.length_c   1.000
_cell.angle_alpha   90.00
_cell.angle_beta   90.00
_cell.angle_gamma   90.00
#
_symmetry.space_group_name_H-M   'P 1'
#
loop_
_entity.id
_entity.type
_entity.pdbx_description
1 polymer ?
#
loop_
_entity_poly.entity_id
_entity_poly.type
_entity_poly.pdbx_seq_one_letter_code
_entity_poly.pdbx_strand_id
1 'polypeptide(L)'
;MNNHKFIRKDFELGNEMLLFNSRLEVFSEKLNAKWSSPFTIIKVYSYGAIDIRDSITNIFIVNGERLKSYLRSEIVCLKSFVEFVHPI
;
A
#
# COMPACT_ATOMS: atom_id res chain seq x y z
N MET A 1 -22.78 15.66 12.16
CA MET A 1 -22.51 15.39 10.73
C MET A 1 -21.05 14.95 10.64
N ASN A 2 -20.81 13.72 10.19
CA ASN A 2 -19.57 12.99 10.44
C ASN A 2 -18.37 13.61 9.73
N ASN A 3 -17.38 14.03 10.53
CA ASN A 3 -16.11 14.57 10.06
C ASN A 3 -15.31 13.40 9.48
N HIS A 4 -15.31 13.23 8.15
CA HIS A 4 -14.34 12.39 7.45
C HIS A 4 -12.96 13.03 7.70
N LYS A 5 -12.32 12.66 8.82
CA LYS A 5 -10.92 12.97 9.09
C LYS A 5 -10.13 12.40 7.92
N PHE A 6 -9.74 13.26 6.98
CA PHE A 6 -8.65 12.98 6.06
C PHE A 6 -7.44 12.70 6.97
N ILE A 7 -7.17 11.42 7.23
CA ILE A 7 -5.97 11.01 7.94
C ILE A 7 -4.84 11.43 7.00
N ARG A 8 -4.13 12.49 7.37
CA ARG A 8 -2.93 12.90 6.66
C ARG A 8 -1.97 11.72 6.74
N LYS A 9 -1.64 11.12 5.59
CA LYS A 9 -0.58 10.14 5.52
C LYS A 9 0.71 10.92 5.61
N ASP A 10 1.39 10.83 6.74
CA ASP A 10 2.72 11.39 6.88
C ASP A 10 3.68 10.50 6.11
N PHE A 11 4.21 11.03 5.01
CA PHE A 11 5.16 10.34 4.16
C PHE A 11 6.57 10.79 4.51
N GLU A 12 7.41 9.86 4.95
CA GLU A 12 8.81 10.11 5.25
C GLU A 12 9.71 9.30 4.33
N LEU A 13 10.88 9.85 4.04
CA LEU A 13 11.91 9.17 3.26
C LEU A 13 12.34 7.89 3.98
N GLY A 14 12.46 6.79 3.23
CA GLY A 14 12.82 5.49 3.78
C GLY A 14 11.65 4.64 4.27
N ASN A 15 10.43 5.19 4.39
CA ASN A 15 9.28 4.40 4.79
C ASN A 15 8.92 3.35 3.73
N GLU A 16 8.54 2.16 4.21
CA GLU A 16 7.96 1.10 3.38
C GLU A 16 6.45 1.33 3.20
N MET A 17 6.00 1.31 1.95
CA MET A 17 4.61 1.58 1.57
C MET A 17 4.12 0.53 0.58
N LEU A 18 2.87 0.12 0.71
CA LEU A 18 2.17 -0.69 -0.29
C LEU A 18 1.55 0.22 -1.34
N LEU A 19 1.71 -0.15 -2.62
CA LEU A 19 1.08 0.54 -3.73
C LEU A 19 -0.22 -0.16 -4.13
N PHE A 20 -1.31 0.61 -4.27
CA PHE A 20 -2.55 0.11 -4.82
C PHE A 20 -2.48 -0.06 -6.33
N ASN A 21 -2.53 -1.30 -6.81
CA ASN A 21 -2.64 -1.60 -8.24
C ASN A 21 -4.12 -1.56 -8.65
N SER A 22 -4.47 -0.52 -9.41
CA SER A 22 -5.82 -0.32 -9.94
C SER A 22 -6.14 -1.20 -11.14
N ARG A 23 -5.15 -1.93 -11.69
CA ARG A 23 -5.38 -2.91 -12.75
C ARG A 23 -6.17 -4.05 -12.12
N LEU A 24 -7.49 -4.03 -12.37
CA LEU A 24 -8.40 -5.06 -11.93
C LEU A 24 -8.05 -6.34 -12.69
N GLU A 25 -7.65 -7.37 -11.96
CA GLU A 25 -7.64 -8.72 -12.52
C GLU A 25 -9.07 -9.23 -12.46
N VAL A 26 -9.66 -9.46 -13.63
CA VAL A 26 -10.97 -10.08 -13.75
C VAL A 26 -10.79 -11.57 -13.48
N PHE A 27 -10.96 -11.98 -12.22
CA PHE A 27 -11.24 -13.38 -11.92
C PHE A 27 -12.72 -13.63 -12.19
N SER A 28 -13.05 -14.81 -12.71
CA SER A 28 -14.41 -15.18 -13.16
C SER A 28 -15.51 -14.99 -12.12
N GLU A 29 -15.15 -14.81 -10.84
CA GLU A 29 -16.09 -14.62 -9.73
C GLU A 29 -15.98 -13.24 -9.06
N LYS A 30 -14.90 -12.46 -9.25
CA LYS A 30 -14.69 -11.19 -8.52
C LYS A 30 -13.65 -10.25 -9.12
N LEU A 31 -13.96 -8.95 -9.09
CA LEU A 31 -12.99 -7.88 -9.33
C LEU A 31 -12.22 -7.59 -8.03
N ASN A 32 -10.95 -7.96 -7.99
CA ASN A 32 -10.08 -7.67 -6.85
C ASN A 32 -8.95 -6.75 -7.30
N ALA A 33 -8.88 -5.55 -6.71
CA ALA A 33 -7.70 -4.72 -6.81
C ALA A 33 -6.64 -5.21 -5.81
N LYS A 34 -5.39 -5.34 -6.25
CA LYS A 34 -4.29 -5.90 -5.45
C LYS A 34 -3.41 -4.79 -4.88
N TRP A 35 -2.94 -4.97 -3.66
CA TRP A 35 -1.82 -4.21 -3.13
C TRP A 35 -0.53 -4.87 -3.60
N SER A 36 0.34 -4.12 -4.26
CA SER A 36 1.68 -4.55 -4.64
C SER A 36 2.60 -4.59 -3.43
N SER A 37 3.73 -5.31 -3.56
CA SER A 37 4.78 -5.46 -2.54
C SER A 37 5.22 -4.13 -1.92
N PRO A 38 5.92 -4.16 -0.77
CA PRO A 38 6.45 -2.93 -0.16
C PRO A 38 7.43 -2.22 -1.09
N PHE A 39 7.29 -0.90 -1.16
CA PHE A 39 8.20 0.01 -1.84
C PHE A 39 8.76 1.03 -0.85
N THR A 40 10.00 1.44 -1.03
CA THR A 40 10.63 2.46 -0.21
C THR A 40 10.39 3.85 -0.80
N ILE A 41 9.93 4.80 0.02
CA ILE A 41 9.85 6.20 -0.39
C ILE A 41 11.25 6.77 -0.54
N ILE A 42 11.56 7.33 -1.71
CA ILE A 42 12.84 7.99 -1.97
C ILE A 42 12.70 9.50 -2.14
N LYS A 43 11.49 10.00 -2.44
CA LYS A 43 11.21 11.43 -2.53
C LYS A 43 9.72 11.71 -2.35
N VAL A 44 9.41 12.78 -1.63
CA VAL A 44 8.04 13.29 -1.47
C VAL A 44 8.00 14.69 -2.06
N TYR A 45 7.05 14.94 -2.96
CA TYR A 45 6.85 16.26 -3.54
C TYR A 45 5.73 17.00 -2.81
N SER A 46 5.83 18.32 -2.69
CA SER A 46 4.84 19.17 -2.02
C SER A 46 3.44 19.10 -2.65
N TYR A 47 3.35 18.72 -3.93
CA TYR A 47 2.09 18.57 -4.67
C TYR A 47 1.50 17.15 -4.62
N GLY A 48 2.03 16.25 -3.78
CA GLY A 48 1.43 14.94 -3.49
C GLY A 48 1.91 13.78 -4.35
N ALA A 49 2.80 14.00 -5.32
CA ALA A 49 3.54 12.93 -5.97
C ALA A 49 4.63 12.38 -5.04
N ILE A 50 4.95 11.10 -5.19
CA ILE A 50 5.94 10.39 -4.39
C ILE A 50 6.74 9.48 -5.32
N ASP A 51 8.07 9.58 -5.25
CA ASP A 51 8.96 8.62 -5.88
C ASP A 51 9.13 7.44 -4.93
N ILE A 52 8.81 6.25 -5.41
CA ILE A 52 8.95 4.99 -4.67
C ILE A 52 9.93 4.08 -5.40
N ARG A 53 10.70 3.29 -4.66
CA ARG A 53 11.64 2.31 -5.18
C ARG A 53 11.21 0.88 -4.82
N ASP A 54 11.31 -0.05 -5.77
CA ASP A 54 11.11 -1.47 -5.50
C ASP A 54 12.34 -2.13 -4.85
N SER A 55 12.25 -3.43 -4.56
CA SER A 55 13.36 -4.19 -3.96
C SER A 55 14.54 -4.42 -4.89
N ILE A 56 14.40 -4.16 -6.20
CA ILE A 56 15.44 -4.41 -7.20
C ILE A 56 16.25 -3.14 -7.41
N THR A 57 15.62 -2.07 -7.90
CA THR A 57 16.16 -0.71 -8.10
C THR A 57 15.21 0.20 -8.92
N ASN A 58 14.07 -0.31 -9.40
CA ASN A 58 13.15 0.46 -10.24
C ASN A 58 12.49 1.58 -9.44
N ILE A 59 12.37 2.75 -10.05
CA ILE A 59 11.74 3.94 -9.45
C ILE A 59 10.43 4.23 -10.18
N PHE A 60 9.38 4.46 -9.41
CA PHE A 60 8.06 4.81 -9.90
C PHE A 60 7.61 6.12 -9.27
N ILE A 61 6.95 6.97 -10.05
CA ILE A 61 6.29 8.18 -9.55
C ILE A 61 4.81 7.86 -9.39
N VAL A 62 4.30 7.98 -8.17
CA VAL A 62 2.90 7.67 -7.86
C VAL A 62 2.23 8.81 -7.10
N ASN A 63 0.91 8.90 -7.18
CA ASN A 63 0.14 9.76 -6.28
C ASN A 63 0.14 9.13 -4.87
N GLY A 64 0.49 9.91 -3.85
CA GLY A 64 0.47 9.48 -2.45
C GLY A 64 -0.87 8.93 -1.98
N GLU A 65 -1.99 9.32 -2.58
CA GLU A 65 -3.31 8.75 -2.27
C GLU A 65 -3.35 7.22 -2.47
N ARG A 66 -2.58 6.71 -3.44
CA ARG A 66 -2.51 5.29 -3.79
C ARG A 66 -1.56 4.47 -2.91
N LEU A 67 -0.87 5.12 -1.97
CA LEU A 67 0.07 4.48 -1.06
C LEU A 67 -0.57 4.21 0.30
N LYS A 68 -0.26 3.07 0.91
CA LYS A 68 -0.68 2.73 2.28
C LYS A 68 0.54 2.30 3.08
N SER A 69 0.65 2.73 4.34
CA SER A 69 1.75 2.37 5.24
C SER A 69 1.86 0.85 5.38
N TYR A 70 3.07 0.33 5.16
CA TYR A 70 3.38 -1.07 5.42
C TYR A 70 3.66 -1.25 6.92
N LEU A 71 2.62 -1.52 7.70
CA LEU A 71 2.78 -1.91 9.10
C LEU A 71 3.12 -3.40 9.15
N ARG A 72 4.41 -3.73 9.23
CA ARG A 72 4.90 -5.12 9.32
C ARG A 72 4.21 -5.90 10.46
N SER A 73 3.87 -5.23 11.55
CA SER A 73 3.15 -5.80 12.70
C SER A 73 1.68 -6.16 12.39
N GLU A 74 0.97 -5.36 11.58
CA GLU A 74 -0.42 -5.67 11.21
C GLU A 74 -0.52 -6.87 10.27
N ILE A 75 0.47 -7.06 9.38
CA ILE A 75 0.49 -8.22 8.48
C ILE A 75 0.77 -9.52 9.21
N VAL A 76 1.60 -9.51 10.26
CA VAL A 76 1.78 -10.69 11.10
C VAL A 76 0.44 -11.10 11.72
N CYS A 77 -0.33 -10.14 12.26
CA CYS A 77 -1.66 -10.41 12.81
C CYS A 77 -2.69 -10.84 11.74
N LEU A 78 -2.70 -10.25 10.55
CA LEU A 78 -3.62 -10.64 9.48
C LEU A 78 -3.30 -12.01 8.88
N LYS A 79 -2.00 -12.36 8.72
CA LYS A 79 -1.59 -13.69 8.27
C LYS A 79 -1.99 -14.76 9.29
N SER A 80 -1.72 -14.52 10.58
CA SER A 80 -2.17 -15.40 11.64
C SER A 80 -3.70 -15.49 11.74
N PHE A 81 -4.43 -14.43 11.43
CA PHE A 81 -5.90 -14.44 11.41
C PHE A 81 -6.46 -15.23 10.21
N VAL A 82 -5.90 -15.06 9.01
CA VAL A 82 -6.30 -15.84 7.82
C VAL A 82 -5.98 -17.32 7.99
N GLU A 83 -4.82 -17.65 8.57
CA GLU A 83 -4.47 -19.03 8.95
C GLU A 83 -5.44 -19.63 9.99
N PHE A 84 -6.01 -18.81 10.88
CA PHE A 84 -6.95 -19.27 11.90
C PHE A 84 -8.39 -19.46 11.39
N VAL A 85 -8.80 -18.71 10.35
CA VAL A 85 -10.18 -18.75 9.83
C VAL A 85 -10.40 -19.86 8.78
N HIS A 86 -9.33 -20.40 8.19
CA HIS A 86 -9.40 -21.57 7.32
C HIS A 86 -8.29 -22.57 7.64
N PRO A 87 -8.49 -23.48 8.62
CA PRO A 87 -7.59 -24.61 8.78
C PRO A 87 -7.76 -25.54 7.57
N ILE A 88 -6.63 -25.96 6.99
CA ILE A 88 -6.54 -27.04 5.98
C ILE A 88 -7.07 -28.34 6.57
#